data_AF-A0A7K6DDL8-F1
#
_entry.id   AF-A0A7K6DDL8-F1
#
_cell.length_a   1.000
_cell.length_b   1.000
_cell.length_c   1.000
_cell.angle_alpha   90.00
_cell.angle_beta   90.00
_cell.angle_gamma   90.00
#
_symmetry.space_group_name_H-M   'P 1'
#
loop_
_entity.id
_entity.type
_entity.pdbx_description
1 polymer ?
#
loop_
_entity_poly.entity_id
_entity_poly.type
_entity_poly.pdbx_seq_one_letter_code
_entity_poly.pdbx_strand_id
1 'polypeptide(L)'
;TEWPQTGRLALYLLGLRATCPPASPPRSLVTWLKYYLEEDWRGSRRHGHPLTSHYQYGLGVLALCVHHKRVREEVIRRLLTAQHHGRLGHGGNTVDTEAVVALAFTCLERGRLVQTGLAAELRVAAHRASRSMAETQGPDGIIGNIYSTPWALQVFLAMGTCQSEPAFGQAMGALLENLHAFGTAATMAQVLPVLHGRSYLDIASMHCQEEPDTLTPMDIEPPTEVPGHKTVQLVVECPLPWCYDLRLYDRLVLVPAAASLLDVLWAAAALEPHDFKFDTQDTPQGPFLTQVLGLEARQEKRNYWQLLTAPNMPLQMGIADYRPQDGETLILRLSEW
;
A
#
# COMPACT_ATOMS: atom_id res chain seq x y z
N THR A 1 -21.21 -1.21 13.40
CA THR A 1 -21.13 -0.07 12.47
C THR A 1 -20.23 -0.51 11.34
N GLU A 2 -20.69 -0.49 10.09
CA GLU A 2 -19.84 -0.87 8.94
C GLU A 2 -18.75 0.20 8.72
N TRP A 3 -17.52 -0.26 8.51
CA TRP A 3 -16.34 0.61 8.41
C TRP A 3 -16.26 1.36 7.07
N PRO A 4 -15.66 2.56 7.02
CA PRO A 4 -15.49 3.29 5.77
C PRO A 4 -14.65 2.48 4.78
N GLN A 5 -15.24 2.06 3.67
CA GLN A 5 -14.54 1.36 2.59
C GLN A 5 -13.83 2.34 1.63
N THR A 6 -13.22 3.41 2.18
CA THR A 6 -12.65 4.53 1.41
C THR A 6 -11.68 4.04 0.34
N GLY A 7 -10.71 3.21 0.71
CA GLY A 7 -9.70 2.70 -0.22
C GLY A 7 -10.27 1.80 -1.32
N ARG A 8 -11.12 0.81 -0.97
CA ARG A 8 -11.72 -0.11 -1.95
C ARG A 8 -12.64 0.62 -2.93
N LEU A 9 -13.47 1.53 -2.43
CA LEU A 9 -14.36 2.34 -3.28
C LEU A 9 -13.57 3.30 -4.18
N ALA A 10 -12.46 3.87 -3.67
CA ALA A 10 -11.57 4.71 -4.46
C ALA A 10 -10.91 3.91 -5.59
N LEU A 11 -10.33 2.73 -5.30
CA LEU A 11 -9.76 1.83 -6.32
C LEU A 11 -10.80 1.42 -7.36
N TYR A 12 -12.02 1.08 -6.92
CA TYR A 12 -13.12 0.78 -7.84
C TYR A 12 -13.41 1.95 -8.78
N LEU A 13 -13.48 3.18 -8.27
CA LEU A 13 -13.71 4.37 -9.10
C LEU A 13 -12.54 4.66 -10.05
N LEU A 14 -11.29 4.45 -9.62
CA LEU A 14 -10.12 4.56 -10.50
C LEU A 14 -10.20 3.54 -11.65
N GLY A 15 -10.45 2.26 -11.32
CA GLY A 15 -10.64 1.20 -12.31
C GLY A 15 -11.80 1.49 -13.25
N LEU A 16 -12.93 1.98 -12.71
CA LEU A 16 -14.06 2.43 -13.52
C LEU A 16 -13.66 3.56 -14.46
N ARG A 17 -12.85 4.54 -14.05
CA ARG A 17 -12.38 5.59 -14.97
C ARG A 17 -11.49 5.02 -16.08
N ALA A 18 -10.71 4.00 -15.75
CA ALA A 18 -9.81 3.32 -16.67
C ALA A 18 -10.52 2.47 -17.75
N THR A 19 -11.80 2.14 -17.60
CA THR A 19 -12.58 1.45 -18.65
C THR A 19 -13.25 2.40 -19.65
N CYS A 20 -12.96 3.70 -19.56
CA CYS A 20 -13.61 4.77 -20.33
C CYS A 20 -15.15 4.63 -20.44
N PRO A 21 -15.86 4.38 -19.32
CA PRO A 21 -17.31 4.26 -19.32
C PRO A 21 -17.93 5.61 -19.69
N PRO A 22 -19.24 5.65 -20.03
CA PRO A 22 -19.94 6.90 -20.30
C PRO A 22 -19.72 7.91 -19.16
N ALA A 23 -19.83 9.21 -19.52
CA ALA A 23 -19.26 10.37 -18.82
C ALA A 23 -19.60 10.58 -17.33
N SER A 24 -20.37 9.70 -16.67
CA SER A 24 -20.66 9.81 -15.24
C SER A 24 -20.67 8.45 -14.54
N PRO A 25 -19.83 8.26 -13.49
CA PRO A 25 -19.98 7.12 -12.60
C PRO A 25 -21.35 7.15 -11.92
N PRO A 26 -21.87 6.02 -11.42
CA PRO A 26 -23.10 6.01 -10.64
C PRO A 26 -23.05 7.07 -9.53
N ARG A 27 -23.99 8.02 -9.54
CA ARG A 27 -24.01 9.17 -8.60
C ARG A 27 -23.94 8.71 -7.15
N SER A 28 -24.50 7.55 -6.83
CA SER A 28 -24.45 6.92 -5.51
C SER A 28 -23.01 6.68 -5.04
N LEU A 29 -22.11 6.16 -5.89
CA LEU A 29 -20.74 5.82 -5.51
C LEU A 29 -19.89 7.06 -5.20
N VAL A 30 -20.04 8.13 -5.98
CA VAL A 30 -19.37 9.42 -5.71
C VAL A 30 -19.86 10.01 -4.39
N THR A 31 -21.17 9.94 -4.13
CA THR A 31 -21.76 10.41 -2.87
C THR A 31 -21.23 9.60 -1.69
N TRP A 32 -21.16 8.27 -1.81
CA TRP A 32 -20.59 7.40 -0.78
C TRP A 32 -19.13 7.69 -0.50
N LEU A 33 -18.30 7.88 -1.54
CA LEU A 33 -16.89 8.20 -1.34
C LEU A 33 -16.70 9.55 -0.63
N LYS A 34 -17.50 10.56 -0.99
CA LYS A 34 -17.51 11.85 -0.29
C LYS A 34 -17.92 11.71 1.17
N TYR A 35 -18.97 10.92 1.43
CA TYR A 35 -19.43 10.63 2.79
C TYR A 35 -18.33 9.95 3.61
N TYR A 36 -17.69 8.91 3.06
CA TYR A 36 -16.60 8.20 3.74
C TYR A 36 -15.40 9.11 4.02
N LEU A 37 -14.99 9.98 3.09
CA LEU A 37 -13.92 10.95 3.35
C LEU A 37 -14.27 11.93 4.48
N GLU A 38 -15.55 12.32 4.62
CA GLU A 38 -15.96 13.16 5.74
C GLU A 38 -15.95 12.40 7.07
N GLU A 39 -16.46 11.17 7.10
CA GLU A 39 -16.54 10.33 8.31
C GLU A 39 -15.17 9.83 8.78
N ASP A 40 -14.32 9.42 7.83
CA ASP A 40 -12.95 8.95 8.05
C ASP A 40 -12.12 9.98 8.83
N TRP A 41 -12.42 11.27 8.64
CA TRP A 41 -11.81 12.34 9.43
C TRP A 41 -12.69 12.86 10.58
N ARG A 42 -14.01 12.72 10.54
CA ARG A 42 -14.84 13.15 11.67
C ARG A 42 -14.52 12.32 12.92
N GLY A 43 -14.26 11.02 12.75
CA GLY A 43 -13.70 10.17 13.80
C GLY A 43 -12.35 10.68 14.33
N SER A 44 -11.56 11.33 13.45
CA SER A 44 -10.24 11.89 13.73
C SER A 44 -10.21 13.17 14.56
N ARG A 45 -11.27 14.00 14.62
CA ARG A 45 -11.19 15.27 15.40
C ARG A 45 -10.79 15.05 16.87
N ARG A 46 -10.95 13.83 17.40
CA ARG A 46 -10.49 13.40 18.72
C ARG A 46 -9.07 12.81 18.75
N HIS A 47 -8.52 12.35 17.62
CA HIS A 47 -7.28 11.55 17.53
C HIS A 47 -6.20 12.09 16.58
N GLY A 48 -6.50 12.99 15.64
CA GLY A 48 -5.52 13.69 14.79
C GLY A 48 -5.03 12.97 13.52
N HIS A 49 -5.63 11.84 13.13
CA HIS A 49 -5.38 11.06 11.91
C HIS A 49 -6.67 10.39 11.37
N PRO A 50 -6.80 10.01 10.08
CA PRO A 50 -7.99 9.31 9.56
C PRO A 50 -8.24 7.98 10.29
N LEU A 51 -9.48 7.49 10.29
CA LEU A 51 -9.87 6.15 10.78
C LEU A 51 -9.20 5.05 9.96
N THR A 52 -9.02 5.28 8.66
CA THR A 52 -8.31 4.39 7.74
C THR A 52 -6.80 4.64 7.78
N SER A 53 -6.26 5.31 6.76
CA SER A 53 -4.88 5.79 6.66
C SER A 53 -4.83 7.01 5.73
N HIS A 54 -3.78 7.83 5.82
CA HIS A 54 -3.60 8.94 4.88
C HIS A 54 -3.48 8.45 3.43
N TYR A 55 -2.98 7.23 3.22
CA TYR A 55 -2.94 6.58 1.90
C TYR A 55 -4.36 6.41 1.34
N GLN A 56 -5.27 5.77 2.08
CA GLN A 56 -6.65 5.56 1.62
C GLN A 56 -7.41 6.88 1.47
N TYR A 57 -7.19 7.82 2.40
CA TYR A 57 -7.79 9.15 2.32
C TYR A 57 -7.32 9.93 1.09
N GLY A 58 -6.01 9.92 0.82
CA GLY A 58 -5.42 10.51 -0.39
C GLY A 58 -5.94 9.84 -1.67
N LEU A 59 -6.08 8.52 -1.66
CA LEU A 59 -6.63 7.75 -2.77
C LEU A 59 -8.08 8.13 -3.07
N GLY A 60 -8.89 8.36 -2.04
CA GLY A 60 -10.26 8.87 -2.20
C GLY A 60 -10.32 10.26 -2.82
N VAL A 61 -9.42 11.17 -2.43
CA VAL A 61 -9.31 12.50 -3.05
C VAL A 61 -8.88 12.39 -4.52
N LEU A 62 -7.88 11.54 -4.82
CA LEU A 62 -7.43 11.27 -6.18
C LEU A 62 -8.57 10.70 -7.04
N ALA A 63 -9.30 9.70 -6.55
CA ALA A 63 -10.42 9.09 -7.25
C ALA A 63 -11.53 10.10 -7.58
N LEU A 64 -11.89 10.98 -6.63
CA LEU A 64 -12.84 12.06 -6.93
C LEU A 64 -12.31 13.02 -7.99
N CYS A 65 -11.02 13.36 -7.92
CA CYS A 65 -10.40 14.29 -8.85
C CYS A 65 -10.37 13.78 -10.29
N VAL A 66 -9.97 12.52 -10.53
CA VAL A 66 -9.90 11.96 -11.90
C VAL A 66 -11.29 11.83 -12.55
N HIS A 67 -12.35 11.82 -11.75
CA HIS A 67 -13.76 11.89 -12.19
C HIS A 67 -14.29 13.33 -12.32
N HIS A 68 -13.41 14.33 -12.26
CA HIS A 68 -13.72 15.75 -12.27
C HIS A 68 -14.74 16.16 -11.19
N LYS A 69 -14.70 15.52 -10.01
CA LYS A 69 -15.58 15.86 -8.89
C LYS A 69 -14.85 16.73 -7.89
N ARG A 70 -15.46 17.87 -7.56
CA ARG A 70 -14.95 18.76 -6.51
C ARG A 70 -14.97 18.05 -5.16
N VAL A 71 -13.89 18.26 -4.41
CA VAL A 71 -13.70 17.84 -3.03
C VAL A 71 -13.83 19.07 -2.14
N ARG A 72 -14.42 18.91 -0.95
CA ARG A 72 -14.57 20.02 0.00
C ARG A 72 -13.19 20.51 0.45
N GLU A 73 -12.98 21.81 0.50
CA GLU A 73 -11.67 22.39 0.86
C GLU A 73 -11.15 21.90 2.22
N GLU A 74 -12.03 21.75 3.22
CA GLU A 74 -11.65 21.21 4.53
C GLU A 74 -11.04 19.80 4.42
N VAL A 75 -11.57 18.94 3.53
CA VAL A 75 -11.03 17.59 3.28
C VAL A 75 -9.60 17.66 2.74
N ILE A 76 -9.33 18.62 1.85
CA ILE A 76 -8.01 18.83 1.22
C ILE A 76 -7.02 19.43 2.23
N ARG A 77 -7.43 20.44 3.01
CA ARG A 77 -6.58 21.09 4.01
C ARG A 77 -6.09 20.13 5.09
N ARG A 78 -6.84 19.06 5.38
CA ARG A 78 -6.42 18.01 6.32
C ARG A 78 -5.21 17.23 5.83
N LEU A 79 -5.19 16.84 4.55
CA LEU A 79 -4.01 16.22 3.92
C LEU A 79 -2.81 17.17 3.89
N LEU A 80 -3.04 18.44 3.52
CA LEU A 80 -1.97 19.46 3.55
C LEU A 80 -1.37 19.58 4.96
N THR A 81 -2.23 19.66 5.97
CA THR A 81 -1.79 19.74 7.38
C THR A 81 -0.99 18.50 7.78
N ALA A 82 -1.43 17.31 7.40
CA ALA A 82 -0.73 16.07 7.69
C ALA A 82 0.65 16.01 7.01
N GLN A 83 0.73 16.36 5.73
CA GLN A 83 2.01 16.43 4.99
C GLN A 83 2.95 17.48 5.58
N HIS A 84 2.45 18.68 5.88
CA HIS A 84 3.27 19.76 6.44
C HIS A 84 3.92 19.41 7.78
N HIS A 85 3.23 18.63 8.61
CA HIS A 85 3.75 18.18 9.90
C HIS A 85 4.49 16.83 9.85
N GLY A 86 4.70 16.25 8.66
CA GLY A 86 5.34 14.93 8.53
C GLY A 86 4.54 13.79 9.18
N ARG A 87 3.20 13.92 9.23
CA ARG A 87 2.28 12.97 9.90
C ARG A 87 1.58 12.01 8.95
N LEU A 88 2.09 11.84 7.72
CA LEU A 88 1.44 11.00 6.72
C LEU A 88 1.54 9.51 7.06
N GLY A 89 2.58 9.07 7.76
CA GLY A 89 2.73 7.69 8.22
C GLY A 89 3.24 7.61 9.65
N HIS A 90 3.35 6.38 10.12
CA HIS A 90 4.02 6.03 11.38
C HIS A 90 5.15 5.06 11.07
N GLY A 91 6.34 5.30 11.61
CA GLY A 91 7.49 4.39 11.63
C GLY A 91 7.80 3.68 10.30
N GLY A 92 8.80 4.15 9.54
CA GLY A 92 9.30 3.47 8.35
C GLY A 92 9.13 4.27 7.05
N ASN A 93 8.97 3.56 5.93
CA ASN A 93 8.87 4.12 4.58
C ASN A 93 7.49 4.74 4.33
N THR A 94 7.41 6.05 4.13
CA THR A 94 6.16 6.79 3.87
C THR A 94 5.93 7.13 2.40
N VAL A 95 6.82 6.68 1.51
CA VAL A 95 6.83 7.03 0.07
C VAL A 95 5.48 6.73 -0.57
N ASP A 96 4.86 5.58 -0.31
CA ASP A 96 3.56 5.21 -0.90
C ASP A 96 2.46 6.23 -0.57
N THR A 97 2.42 6.66 0.69
CA THR A 97 1.43 7.61 1.16
C THR A 97 1.71 9.01 0.63
N GLU A 98 2.97 9.44 0.66
CA GLU A 98 3.38 10.74 0.14
C GLU A 98 3.12 10.83 -1.37
N ALA A 99 3.38 9.77 -2.12
CA ALA A 99 3.12 9.67 -3.54
C ALA A 99 1.63 9.80 -3.89
N VAL A 100 0.76 9.02 -3.23
CA VAL A 100 -0.70 9.11 -3.47
C VAL A 100 -1.25 10.50 -3.14
N VAL A 101 -0.79 11.12 -2.06
CA VAL A 101 -1.17 12.50 -1.70
C VAL A 101 -0.67 13.50 -2.74
N ALA A 102 0.58 13.36 -3.22
CA ALA A 102 1.12 14.21 -4.27
C ALA A 102 0.34 14.07 -5.58
N LEU A 103 0.00 12.85 -6.01
CA LEU A 103 -0.86 12.61 -7.18
C LEU A 103 -2.22 13.29 -7.01
N ALA A 104 -2.85 13.16 -5.84
CA ALA A 104 -4.13 13.83 -5.55
C ALA A 104 -4.02 15.36 -5.67
N PHE A 105 -2.95 15.97 -5.12
CA PHE A 105 -2.72 17.40 -5.19
C PHE A 105 -2.44 17.90 -6.60
N THR A 106 -1.59 17.19 -7.35
CA THR A 106 -1.33 17.47 -8.76
C THR A 106 -2.61 17.38 -9.59
N CYS A 107 -3.46 16.40 -9.31
CA CYS A 107 -4.73 16.26 -10.02
C CYS A 107 -5.68 17.44 -9.75
N LEU A 108 -5.86 17.82 -8.47
CA LEU A 108 -6.78 18.91 -8.09
C LEU A 108 -6.35 20.26 -8.68
N GLU A 109 -5.04 20.52 -8.69
CA GLU A 109 -4.44 21.71 -9.28
C GLU A 109 -4.68 21.78 -10.79
N ARG A 110 -4.25 20.74 -11.53
CA ARG A 110 -4.39 20.69 -13.00
C ARG A 110 -5.83 20.65 -13.46
N GLY A 111 -6.68 19.93 -12.73
CA GLY A 111 -8.12 19.84 -12.99
C GLY A 111 -8.89 21.12 -12.69
N ARG A 112 -8.24 22.15 -12.12
CA ARG A 112 -8.88 23.42 -11.70
C ARG A 112 -10.10 23.18 -10.81
N LEU A 113 -10.01 22.18 -9.92
CA LEU A 113 -11.10 21.75 -9.04
C LEU A 113 -11.13 22.51 -7.70
N VAL A 114 -10.16 23.41 -7.49
CA VAL A 114 -9.98 24.23 -6.28
C VAL A 114 -9.77 25.70 -6.63
N GLN A 115 -9.86 26.59 -5.64
CA GLN A 115 -9.56 28.02 -5.82
C GLN A 115 -8.07 28.27 -6.09
N THR A 116 -7.75 29.40 -6.71
CA THR A 116 -6.37 29.76 -7.14
C THR A 116 -5.36 29.79 -6.01
N GLY A 117 -5.73 30.32 -4.84
CA GLY A 117 -4.86 30.33 -3.65
C GLY A 117 -4.51 28.91 -3.20
N LEU A 118 -5.53 28.05 -3.01
CA LEU A 118 -5.34 26.66 -2.64
C LEU A 118 -4.56 25.88 -3.72
N ALA A 119 -4.81 26.12 -5.00
CA ALA A 119 -4.07 25.49 -6.10
C ALA A 119 -2.55 25.75 -6.00
N ALA A 120 -2.15 26.98 -5.64
CA ALA A 120 -0.75 27.31 -5.44
C ALA A 120 -0.14 26.56 -4.24
N GLU A 121 -0.86 26.44 -3.13
CA GLU A 121 -0.45 25.64 -1.97
C GLU A 121 -0.27 24.15 -2.34
N LEU A 122 -1.23 23.56 -3.06
CA LEU A 122 -1.18 22.17 -3.51
C LEU A 122 0.03 21.91 -4.42
N ARG A 123 0.32 22.82 -5.35
CA ARG A 123 1.48 22.71 -6.23
C ARG A 123 2.79 22.68 -5.44
N VAL A 124 2.93 23.58 -4.45
CA VAL A 124 4.12 23.60 -3.58
C VAL A 124 4.26 22.32 -2.78
N ALA A 125 3.15 21.80 -2.24
CA ALA A 125 3.15 20.54 -1.49
C ALA A 125 3.52 19.34 -2.37
N ALA A 126 3.01 19.25 -3.60
CA ALA A 126 3.37 18.19 -4.55
C ALA A 126 4.86 18.25 -4.94
N HIS A 127 5.41 19.44 -5.22
CA HIS A 127 6.84 19.60 -5.49
C HIS A 127 7.74 19.25 -4.29
N ARG A 128 7.28 19.53 -3.07
CA ARG A 128 7.99 19.10 -1.86
C ARG A 128 8.02 17.57 -1.77
N ALA A 129 6.89 16.93 -2.00
CA ALA A 129 6.79 15.47 -1.99
C ALA A 129 7.68 14.81 -3.05
N SER A 130 7.68 15.34 -4.28
CA SER A 130 8.57 14.87 -5.35
C SER A 130 10.04 14.94 -4.95
N ARG A 131 10.48 16.04 -4.31
CA ARG A 131 11.87 16.17 -3.83
C ARG A 131 12.18 15.22 -2.68
N SER A 132 11.26 15.11 -1.71
CA SER A 132 11.34 14.15 -0.61
C SER A 132 11.59 12.72 -1.13
N MET A 133 10.82 12.29 -2.13
CA MET A 133 11.01 10.99 -2.78
C MET A 133 12.39 10.84 -3.44
N ALA A 134 12.86 11.84 -4.19
CA ALA A 134 14.21 11.81 -4.77
C ALA A 134 15.31 11.75 -3.69
N GLU A 135 15.14 12.44 -2.57
CA GLU A 135 16.07 12.42 -1.42
C GLU A 135 16.08 11.07 -0.67
N THR A 136 14.98 10.30 -0.74
CA THR A 136 14.90 8.95 -0.17
C THR A 136 15.46 7.85 -1.09
N GLN A 137 16.00 8.20 -2.25
CA GLN A 137 16.62 7.24 -3.16
C GLN A 137 17.91 6.66 -2.56
N GLY A 138 17.96 5.33 -2.47
CA GLY A 138 19.15 4.58 -2.09
C GLY A 138 20.22 4.56 -3.18
N PRO A 139 21.45 4.14 -2.85
CA PRO A 139 22.54 4.01 -3.83
C PRO A 139 22.28 2.96 -4.92
N ASP A 140 21.32 2.06 -4.67
CA ASP A 140 20.79 1.05 -5.59
C ASP A 140 19.68 1.62 -6.51
N GLY A 141 19.36 2.91 -6.41
CA GLY A 141 18.31 3.57 -7.18
C GLY A 141 16.90 3.35 -6.63
N ILE A 142 16.73 2.53 -5.59
CA ILE A 142 15.42 2.23 -4.98
C ILE A 142 14.93 3.42 -4.16
N ILE A 143 13.66 3.80 -4.32
CA ILE A 143 13.05 4.90 -3.57
C ILE A 143 12.20 4.32 -2.42
N GLY A 144 12.71 4.46 -1.20
CA GLY A 144 12.12 3.85 0.00
C GLY A 144 12.33 2.34 0.05
N ASN A 145 11.54 1.57 -0.71
CA ASN A 145 11.75 0.15 -0.97
C ASN A 145 11.30 -0.20 -2.39
N ILE A 146 11.52 -1.44 -2.82
CA ILE A 146 11.22 -1.82 -4.19
C ILE A 146 9.72 -1.66 -4.52
N TYR A 147 8.82 -1.95 -3.58
CA TYR A 147 7.37 -1.84 -3.76
C TYR A 147 6.85 -0.39 -3.76
N SER A 148 7.57 0.54 -3.11
CA SER A 148 7.23 1.97 -3.12
C SER A 148 7.80 2.72 -4.31
N THR A 149 8.84 2.18 -4.95
CA THR A 149 9.52 2.80 -6.10
C THR A 149 8.57 3.12 -7.27
N PRO A 150 7.63 2.24 -7.67
CA PRO A 150 6.64 2.54 -8.70
C PRO A 150 5.76 3.76 -8.35
N TRP A 151 5.42 3.96 -7.08
CA TRP A 151 4.62 5.11 -6.66
C TRP A 151 5.36 6.43 -6.85
N ALA A 152 6.66 6.47 -6.53
CA ALA A 152 7.50 7.64 -6.78
C ALA A 152 7.64 7.92 -8.29
N LEU A 153 7.85 6.88 -9.10
CA LEU A 153 7.92 7.00 -10.55
C LEU A 153 6.61 7.55 -11.15
N GLN A 154 5.45 7.13 -10.65
CA GLN A 154 4.16 7.70 -11.05
C GLN A 154 4.07 9.20 -10.73
N VAL A 155 4.63 9.66 -9.60
CA VAL A 155 4.66 11.09 -9.26
C VAL A 155 5.52 11.86 -10.24
N PHE A 156 6.72 11.39 -10.55
CA PHE A 156 7.61 12.06 -11.51
C PHE A 156 6.98 12.13 -12.91
N LEU A 157 6.34 11.04 -13.37
CA LEU A 157 5.57 11.03 -14.62
C LEU A 157 4.42 12.03 -14.58
N ALA A 158 3.61 11.97 -13.52
CA ALA A 158 2.49 12.88 -13.34
C ALA A 158 2.94 14.33 -13.33
N MET A 159 4.06 14.67 -12.68
CA MET A 159 4.58 16.04 -12.60
C MET A 159 5.31 16.50 -13.88
N GLY A 160 5.57 15.59 -14.82
CA GLY A 160 6.30 15.89 -16.05
C GLY A 160 7.80 16.09 -15.82
N THR A 161 8.36 15.48 -14.79
CA THR A 161 9.77 15.62 -14.39
C THR A 161 10.63 14.41 -14.76
N CYS A 162 10.10 13.43 -15.49
CA CYS A 162 10.81 12.19 -15.84
C CYS A 162 12.14 12.40 -16.61
N GLN A 163 12.28 13.51 -17.36
CA GLN A 163 13.51 13.84 -18.08
C GLN A 163 14.48 14.70 -17.26
N SER A 164 13.96 15.47 -16.31
CA SER A 164 14.73 16.48 -15.56
C SER A 164 15.17 16.01 -14.18
N GLU A 165 14.48 15.02 -13.62
CA GLU A 165 14.76 14.44 -12.29
C GLU A 165 15.72 13.26 -12.44
N PRO A 166 17.00 13.38 -12.05
CA PRO A 166 17.97 12.28 -12.18
C PRO A 166 17.53 11.02 -11.44
N ALA A 167 16.78 11.16 -10.33
CA ALA A 167 16.29 10.02 -9.57
C ALA A 167 15.35 9.11 -10.39
N PHE A 168 14.63 9.67 -11.38
CA PHE A 168 13.72 8.90 -12.22
C PHE A 168 14.44 7.79 -13.00
N GLY A 169 15.55 8.12 -13.66
CA GLY A 169 16.29 7.17 -14.49
C GLY A 169 16.89 6.03 -13.67
N GLN A 170 17.46 6.35 -12.51
CA GLN A 170 18.04 5.37 -11.59
C GLN A 170 16.95 4.45 -11.00
N ALA A 171 15.82 5.02 -10.58
CA ALA A 171 14.70 4.26 -10.05
C ALA A 171 14.04 3.36 -11.09
N MET A 172 13.94 3.80 -12.36
CA MET A 172 13.47 2.96 -13.44
C MET A 172 14.43 1.79 -13.72
N GLY A 173 15.75 2.03 -13.69
CA GLY A 173 16.75 0.97 -13.80
C GLY A 173 16.60 -0.07 -12.68
N ALA A 174 16.56 0.39 -11.43
CA ALA A 174 16.36 -0.47 -10.27
C ALA A 174 15.05 -1.27 -10.34
N LEU A 175 13.96 -0.66 -10.79
CA LEU A 175 12.68 -1.32 -10.99
C LEU A 175 12.78 -2.45 -12.02
N LEU A 176 13.43 -2.20 -13.17
CA LEU A 176 13.60 -3.19 -14.23
C LEU A 176 14.45 -4.39 -13.79
N GLU A 177 15.53 -4.14 -13.05
CA GLU A 177 16.39 -5.19 -12.48
C GLU A 177 15.65 -6.06 -11.45
N ASN A 178 14.66 -5.48 -10.76
CA ASN A 178 13.92 -6.14 -9.69
C ASN A 178 12.46 -6.49 -10.07
N LEU A 179 12.14 -6.61 -11.37
CA LEU A 179 10.78 -6.94 -11.83
C LEU A 179 10.24 -8.27 -11.26
N HIS A 180 11.14 -9.21 -10.96
CA HIS A 180 10.80 -10.49 -10.35
C HIS A 180 10.15 -10.34 -8.96
N ALA A 181 10.35 -9.22 -8.27
CA ALA A 181 9.71 -8.93 -6.99
C ALA A 181 8.20 -8.68 -7.10
N PHE A 182 7.68 -8.41 -8.30
CA PHE A 182 6.29 -8.06 -8.57
C PHE A 182 5.50 -9.25 -9.15
N GLY A 183 5.63 -10.42 -8.51
CA GLY A 183 5.04 -11.67 -9.00
C GLY A 183 3.53 -11.82 -8.80
N THR A 184 2.87 -10.92 -8.08
CA THR A 184 1.42 -11.00 -7.81
C THR A 184 0.63 -10.02 -8.66
N ALA A 185 -0.63 -10.31 -8.95
CA ALA A 185 -1.50 -9.40 -9.69
C ALA A 185 -1.56 -8.00 -9.04
N ALA A 186 -1.57 -7.94 -7.71
CA ALA A 186 -1.63 -6.68 -6.96
C ALA A 186 -0.34 -5.85 -7.07
N THR A 187 0.83 -6.49 -7.02
CA THR A 187 2.13 -5.81 -7.15
C THR A 187 2.38 -5.42 -8.60
N MET A 188 2.06 -6.29 -9.55
CA MET A 188 2.16 -6.01 -10.98
C MET A 188 1.26 -4.85 -11.42
N ALA A 189 0.03 -4.76 -10.89
CA ALA A 189 -0.89 -3.66 -11.18
C ALA A 189 -0.34 -2.28 -10.78
N GLN A 190 0.59 -2.21 -9.81
CA GLN A 190 1.22 -0.95 -9.40
C GLN A 190 2.35 -0.54 -10.36
N VAL A 191 3.01 -1.51 -11.00
CA VAL A 191 4.18 -1.32 -11.86
C VAL A 191 3.80 -1.05 -13.31
N LEU A 192 2.78 -1.74 -13.84
CA LEU A 192 2.39 -1.66 -15.24
C LEU A 192 2.15 -0.23 -15.76
N PRO A 193 1.49 0.68 -15.02
CA PRO A 193 1.34 2.07 -15.47
C PRO A 193 2.70 2.71 -15.74
N VAL A 194 3.65 2.55 -14.83
CA VAL A 194 4.99 3.14 -14.91
C VAL A 194 5.79 2.58 -16.08
N LEU A 195 5.73 1.26 -16.30
CA LEU A 195 6.35 0.61 -17.46
C LEU A 195 5.78 1.11 -18.78
N HIS A 196 4.50 1.52 -18.78
CA HIS A 196 3.86 2.16 -19.91
C HIS A 196 4.07 3.69 -19.97
N GLY A 197 4.90 4.25 -19.09
CA GLY A 197 5.15 5.70 -19.01
C GLY A 197 3.94 6.50 -18.55
N ARG A 198 3.05 5.89 -17.75
CA ARG A 198 1.79 6.46 -17.25
C ARG A 198 1.74 6.49 -15.73
N SER A 199 0.84 7.34 -15.25
CA SER A 199 0.45 7.49 -13.86
C SER A 199 -1.06 7.35 -13.70
N TYR A 200 -1.54 7.26 -12.47
CA TYR A 200 -2.98 7.32 -12.19
C TYR A 200 -3.63 8.65 -12.60
N LEU A 201 -2.88 9.70 -12.95
CA LEU A 201 -3.47 10.94 -13.44
C LEU A 201 -3.87 10.85 -14.92
N ASP A 202 -3.21 9.98 -15.69
CA ASP A 202 -3.48 9.81 -17.11
C ASP A 202 -4.90 9.28 -17.37
N ILE A 203 -5.46 8.51 -16.43
CA ILE A 203 -6.83 7.99 -16.58
C ILE A 203 -7.88 9.10 -16.61
N ALA A 204 -7.60 10.30 -16.06
CA ALA A 204 -8.55 11.42 -16.04
C ALA A 204 -8.91 11.89 -17.45
N SER A 205 -7.97 11.82 -18.40
CA SER A 205 -8.11 12.23 -19.80
C SER A 205 -7.93 11.09 -20.80
N MET A 206 -7.84 9.84 -20.32
CA MET A 206 -7.65 8.67 -21.17
C MET A 206 -8.85 8.43 -22.08
N HIS A 207 -8.54 8.05 -23.32
CA HIS A 207 -9.47 7.59 -24.34
C HIS A 207 -9.13 6.13 -24.64
N CYS A 208 -10.10 5.24 -24.48
CA CYS A 208 -9.89 3.82 -24.70
C CYS A 208 -9.94 3.54 -26.19
N GLN A 209 -8.93 2.81 -26.67
CA GLN A 209 -8.90 2.26 -28.01
C GLN A 209 -9.19 0.75 -27.91
N GLU A 210 -9.53 0.15 -29.03
CA GLU A 210 -9.60 -1.32 -29.11
C GLU A 210 -8.23 -1.89 -28.73
N GLU A 211 -8.24 -2.79 -27.74
CA GLU A 211 -7.06 -3.51 -27.30
C GLU A 211 -6.84 -4.67 -28.29
N PRO A 212 -5.63 -4.85 -28.82
CA PRO A 212 -5.37 -5.82 -29.89
C PRO A 212 -5.37 -7.29 -29.43
N ASP A 213 -5.73 -7.58 -28.18
CA ASP A 213 -5.82 -8.90 -27.54
C ASP A 213 -4.58 -9.77 -27.80
N THR A 214 -3.40 -9.18 -27.58
CA THR A 214 -2.12 -9.84 -27.87
C THR A 214 -1.60 -10.71 -26.73
N LEU A 215 -2.30 -10.75 -25.59
CA LEU A 215 -1.92 -11.55 -24.43
C LEU A 215 -2.32 -13.01 -24.65
N THR A 216 -1.33 -13.87 -24.86
CA THR A 216 -1.53 -15.32 -24.94
C THR A 216 -1.19 -15.96 -23.60
N PRO A 217 -2.07 -16.82 -23.04
CA PRO A 217 -1.73 -17.60 -21.87
C PRO A 217 -0.49 -18.44 -22.18
N MET A 218 0.54 -18.29 -21.34
CA MET A 218 1.67 -19.21 -21.37
C MET A 218 1.34 -20.39 -20.45
N ASP A 219 1.41 -21.61 -21.00
CA ASP A 219 1.47 -22.82 -20.20
C ASP A 219 2.86 -22.88 -19.54
N ILE A 220 2.97 -22.25 -18.38
CA ILE A 220 4.17 -22.35 -17.55
C ILE A 220 4.05 -23.68 -16.81
N GLU A 221 4.97 -24.62 -17.08
CA GLU A 221 5.10 -25.80 -16.22
C GLU A 221 5.25 -25.33 -14.78
N PRO A 222 4.47 -25.88 -13.83
CA PRO A 222 4.58 -25.48 -12.44
C PRO A 222 6.05 -25.64 -12.04
N PRO A 223 6.64 -24.63 -11.37
CA PRO A 223 8.04 -24.69 -10.98
C PRO A 223 8.28 -26.00 -10.24
N THR A 224 9.33 -26.71 -10.61
CA THR A 224 9.68 -28.01 -10.02
C THR A 224 9.61 -27.89 -8.51
N GLU A 225 8.83 -28.76 -7.84
CA GLU A 225 8.77 -28.78 -6.38
C GLU A 225 10.19 -28.81 -5.85
N VAL A 226 10.58 -27.79 -5.09
CA VAL A 226 11.90 -27.74 -4.47
C VAL A 226 11.94 -28.88 -3.46
N PRO A 227 12.70 -29.97 -3.70
CA PRO A 227 12.64 -31.13 -2.84
C PRO A 227 13.23 -30.78 -1.47
N GLY A 228 12.55 -31.19 -0.41
CA GLY A 228 13.06 -31.11 0.95
C GLY A 228 12.19 -30.29 1.90
N HIS A 229 12.66 -30.23 3.15
CA HIS A 229 12.05 -29.48 4.22
C HIS A 229 13.05 -28.45 4.75
N LYS A 230 12.52 -27.36 5.30
CA LYS A 230 13.25 -26.36 6.05
C LYS A 230 12.64 -26.20 7.43
N THR A 231 13.46 -25.81 8.39
CA THR A 231 13.04 -25.51 9.76
C THR A 231 13.13 -24.01 9.98
N VAL A 232 12.03 -23.41 10.38
CA VAL A 232 11.93 -21.96 10.65
C VAL A 232 11.57 -21.77 12.11
N GLN A 233 12.22 -20.83 12.80
CA GLN A 233 11.82 -20.45 14.15
C GLN A 233 10.72 -19.41 14.08
N LEU A 234 9.52 -19.74 14.56
CA LEU A 234 8.41 -18.82 14.67
C LEU A 234 8.30 -18.27 16.08
N VAL A 235 8.37 -16.95 16.21
CA VAL A 235 8.27 -16.22 17.47
C VAL A 235 7.07 -15.29 17.42
N VAL A 236 6.26 -15.26 18.48
CA VAL A 236 5.18 -14.28 18.65
C VAL A 236 5.50 -13.40 19.84
N GLU A 237 5.51 -12.09 19.63
CA GLU A 237 5.83 -11.09 20.64
C GLU A 237 4.68 -10.12 20.85
N CYS A 238 4.48 -9.73 22.11
CA CYS A 238 3.62 -8.62 22.46
C CYS A 238 4.34 -7.68 23.43
N PRO A 239 5.07 -6.67 22.92
CA PRO A 239 5.76 -5.69 23.76
C PRO A 239 4.84 -4.61 24.35
N LEU A 240 3.51 -4.74 24.20
CA LEU A 240 2.56 -3.73 24.64
C LEU A 240 2.33 -3.81 26.16
N PRO A 241 2.09 -2.68 26.86
CA PRO A 241 2.01 -2.63 28.32
C PRO A 241 0.94 -3.53 28.95
N TRP A 242 -0.08 -3.92 28.18
CA TRP A 242 -1.20 -4.74 28.61
C TRP A 242 -1.01 -6.23 28.33
N CYS A 243 0.12 -6.64 27.75
CA CYS A 243 0.48 -8.04 27.57
C CYS A 243 1.20 -8.58 28.81
N TYR A 244 0.78 -9.76 29.26
CA TYR A 244 1.32 -10.40 30.46
C TYR A 244 2.76 -10.92 30.24
N ASP A 245 3.05 -11.41 29.03
CA ASP A 245 4.36 -11.91 28.63
C ASP A 245 4.81 -11.22 27.33
N LEU A 246 6.10 -10.87 27.27
CA LEU A 246 6.70 -10.24 26.09
C LEU A 246 6.81 -11.22 24.91
N ARG A 247 7.05 -12.50 25.20
CA ARG A 247 7.25 -13.57 24.23
C ARG A 247 6.20 -14.65 24.47
N LEU A 248 5.18 -14.64 23.63
CA LEU A 248 3.97 -15.46 23.78
C LEU A 248 4.12 -16.86 23.15
N TYR A 249 5.01 -16.98 22.16
CA TYR A 249 5.26 -18.23 21.45
C TYR A 249 6.68 -18.25 20.90
N ASP A 250 7.31 -19.42 20.95
CA ASP A 250 8.63 -19.70 20.38
C ASP A 250 8.74 -21.19 20.05
N ARG A 251 8.66 -21.53 18.77
CA ARG A 251 8.75 -22.91 18.29
C ARG A 251 9.50 -23.00 16.97
N LEU A 252 10.20 -24.11 16.79
CA LEU A 252 10.72 -24.54 15.50
C LEU A 252 9.60 -25.24 14.72
N VAL A 253 9.36 -24.79 13.49
CA VAL A 253 8.31 -25.30 12.61
C VAL A 253 8.97 -25.89 11.37
N LEU A 254 8.72 -27.18 11.12
CA LEU A 254 9.18 -27.89 9.93
C LEU A 254 8.17 -27.72 8.80
N VAL A 255 8.62 -27.23 7.65
CA VAL A 255 7.78 -26.98 6.47
C VAL A 255 8.48 -27.39 5.18
N PRO A 256 7.76 -27.59 4.06
CA PRO A 256 8.36 -27.73 2.74
C PRO A 256 9.34 -26.60 2.40
N ALA A 257 10.40 -26.89 1.65
CA ALA A 257 11.41 -25.88 1.29
C ALA A 257 10.80 -24.65 0.60
N ALA A 258 9.78 -24.85 -0.23
CA ALA A 258 9.07 -23.78 -0.92
C ALA A 258 8.07 -23.01 -0.05
N ALA A 259 7.78 -23.42 1.20
CA ALA A 259 6.72 -22.85 2.03
C ALA A 259 6.84 -21.33 2.23
N SER A 260 5.70 -20.65 2.16
CA SER A 260 5.52 -19.24 2.54
C SER A 260 5.41 -19.08 4.06
N LEU A 261 5.42 -17.84 4.56
CA LEU A 261 5.12 -17.57 5.98
C LEU A 261 3.70 -18.03 6.33
N LEU A 262 2.72 -17.91 5.44
CA LEU A 262 1.35 -18.40 5.66
C LEU A 262 1.35 -19.93 5.88
N ASP A 263 2.14 -20.67 5.11
CA ASP A 263 2.29 -22.12 5.28
C ASP A 263 2.97 -22.45 6.63
N VAL A 264 3.92 -21.63 7.09
CA VAL A 264 4.51 -21.73 8.43
C VAL A 264 3.47 -21.52 9.52
N LEU A 265 2.55 -20.54 9.37
CA LEU A 265 1.46 -20.32 10.34
C LEU A 265 0.50 -21.51 10.38
N TRP A 266 0.15 -22.09 9.22
CA TRP A 266 -0.69 -23.29 9.16
C TRP A 266 0.00 -24.50 9.78
N ALA A 267 1.29 -24.70 9.52
CA ALA A 267 2.07 -25.77 10.13
C ALA A 267 2.18 -25.61 11.66
N ALA A 268 2.37 -24.39 12.15
CA ALA A 268 2.35 -24.09 13.60
C ALA A 268 0.98 -24.39 14.22
N ALA A 269 -0.12 -23.99 13.56
CA ALA A 269 -1.48 -24.29 14.01
C ALA A 269 -1.78 -25.80 14.00
N ALA A 270 -1.21 -26.55 13.06
CA ALA A 270 -1.35 -28.01 13.02
C ALA A 270 -0.50 -28.71 14.09
N LEU A 271 0.67 -28.16 14.43
CA LEU A 271 1.57 -28.69 15.46
C LEU A 271 0.97 -28.53 16.87
N GLU A 272 0.40 -27.37 17.17
CA GLU A 272 -0.22 -27.08 18.48
C GLU A 272 -1.67 -26.54 18.31
N PRO A 273 -2.67 -27.35 17.91
CA PRO A 273 -4.02 -26.87 17.55
C PRO A 273 -4.81 -26.18 18.68
N HIS A 274 -4.44 -26.47 19.92
CA HIS A 274 -5.05 -25.86 21.10
C HIS A 274 -4.39 -24.54 21.49
N ASP A 275 -3.10 -24.39 21.23
CA ASP A 275 -2.29 -23.28 21.71
C ASP A 275 -2.02 -22.23 20.62
N PHE A 276 -1.80 -22.66 19.37
CA PHE A 276 -1.56 -21.77 18.24
C PHE A 276 -2.77 -21.65 17.32
N LYS A 277 -3.35 -20.44 17.28
CA LYS A 277 -4.41 -20.07 16.34
C LYS A 277 -4.12 -18.71 15.74
N PHE A 278 -4.47 -18.53 14.48
CA PHE A 278 -4.38 -17.24 13.81
C PHE A 278 -5.60 -17.03 12.91
N ASP A 279 -5.84 -15.78 12.53
CA ASP A 279 -6.91 -15.43 11.60
C ASP A 279 -6.43 -14.36 10.62
N THR A 280 -7.04 -14.35 9.44
CA THR A 280 -6.66 -13.46 8.34
C THR A 280 -7.89 -12.84 7.69
N GLN A 281 -7.71 -11.65 7.12
CA GLN A 281 -8.72 -10.99 6.29
C GLN A 281 -8.24 -10.86 4.86
N ASP A 282 -9.10 -11.20 3.89
CA ASP A 282 -8.81 -11.02 2.47
C ASP A 282 -8.75 -9.54 2.09
N THR A 283 -7.62 -9.14 1.49
CA THR A 283 -7.42 -7.80 0.94
C THR A 283 -7.03 -7.88 -0.54
N PRO A 284 -7.12 -6.78 -1.31
CA PRO A 284 -6.60 -6.74 -2.68
C PRO A 284 -5.10 -7.10 -2.80
N GLN A 285 -4.34 -7.00 -1.71
CA GLN A 285 -2.91 -7.32 -1.64
C GLN A 285 -2.64 -8.77 -1.19
N GLY A 286 -3.68 -9.54 -0.83
CA GLY A 286 -3.56 -10.88 -0.27
C GLY A 286 -4.10 -10.97 1.18
N PRO A 287 -3.91 -12.11 1.86
CA PRO A 287 -4.40 -12.31 3.22
C PRO A 287 -3.63 -11.44 4.21
N PHE A 288 -4.35 -10.58 4.93
CA PHE A 288 -3.81 -9.71 5.96
C PHE A 288 -3.99 -10.36 7.34
N LEU A 289 -2.90 -10.46 8.11
CA LEU A 289 -2.91 -11.09 9.42
C LEU A 289 -3.62 -10.21 10.46
N THR A 290 -4.75 -10.68 10.99
CA THR A 290 -5.58 -9.90 11.93
C THR A 290 -5.49 -10.43 13.36
N GLN A 291 -5.27 -11.73 13.55
CA GLN A 291 -5.24 -12.32 14.89
C GLN A 291 -4.15 -13.39 15.00
N VAL A 292 -3.45 -13.43 16.15
CA VAL A 292 -2.49 -14.49 16.50
C VAL A 292 -2.64 -14.81 17.98
N LEU A 293 -2.70 -16.09 18.36
CA LEU A 293 -2.92 -16.55 19.74
C LEU A 293 -4.18 -15.96 20.41
N GLY A 294 -5.21 -15.69 19.62
CA GLY A 294 -6.44 -15.04 20.09
C GLY A 294 -6.31 -13.53 20.35
N LEU A 295 -5.13 -12.94 20.12
CA LEU A 295 -4.91 -11.49 20.21
C LEU A 295 -5.21 -10.83 18.87
N GLU A 296 -6.25 -10.02 18.84
CA GLU A 296 -6.74 -9.32 17.66
C GLU A 296 -6.07 -7.95 17.50
N ALA A 297 -5.49 -7.73 16.33
CA ALA A 297 -5.09 -6.41 15.85
C ALA A 297 -6.34 -5.61 15.45
N ARG A 298 -6.42 -4.39 15.96
CA ARG A 298 -7.57 -3.50 15.91
C ARG A 298 -7.15 -2.14 15.40
N GLN A 299 -7.65 -1.79 14.22
CA GLN A 299 -7.35 -0.51 13.60
C GLN A 299 -7.77 0.69 14.48
N GLU A 300 -8.83 0.54 15.29
CA GLU A 300 -9.29 1.60 16.21
C GLU A 300 -8.30 1.85 17.34
N LYS A 301 -7.58 0.81 17.75
CA LYS A 301 -6.51 0.90 18.75
C LYS A 301 -5.14 1.14 18.12
N ARG A 302 -5.10 1.25 16.79
CA ARG A 302 -3.89 1.43 15.99
C ARG A 302 -2.83 0.36 16.30
N ASN A 303 -3.26 -0.89 16.44
CA ASN A 303 -2.36 -2.03 16.59
C ASN A 303 -2.47 -3.01 15.41
N TYR A 304 -1.34 -3.56 15.00
CA TYR A 304 -1.18 -4.47 13.87
C TYR A 304 -0.14 -5.54 14.17
N TRP A 305 -0.24 -6.65 13.45
CA TRP A 305 0.80 -7.67 13.45
C TRP A 305 1.91 -7.27 12.49
N GLN A 306 2.99 -6.74 13.05
CA GLN A 306 4.22 -6.45 12.30
C GLN A 306 4.97 -7.75 12.03
N LEU A 307 5.31 -7.96 10.76
CA LEU A 307 6.08 -9.12 10.31
C LEU A 307 7.55 -8.74 10.26
N LEU A 308 8.40 -9.49 10.94
CA LEU A 308 9.82 -9.23 11.04
C LEU A 308 10.63 -10.52 10.81
N THR A 309 11.86 -10.36 10.36
CA THR A 309 12.91 -11.38 10.50
C THR A 309 13.95 -10.93 11.53
N ALA A 310 14.56 -11.87 12.24
CA ALA A 310 15.55 -11.55 13.26
C ALA A 310 16.75 -10.77 12.67
N PRO A 311 17.32 -9.82 13.42
CA PRO A 311 16.99 -9.48 14.80
C PRO A 311 15.76 -8.59 14.96
N ASN A 312 15.40 -7.76 13.98
CA ASN A 312 14.28 -6.79 14.04
C ASN A 312 13.96 -6.17 12.66
N MET A 313 14.21 -6.89 11.57
CA MET A 313 14.09 -6.35 10.20
C MET A 313 12.67 -6.54 9.68
N PRO A 314 11.91 -5.46 9.36
CA PRO A 314 10.57 -5.60 8.80
C PRO A 314 10.58 -6.29 7.44
N LEU A 315 9.65 -7.23 7.27
CA LEU A 315 9.44 -7.86 5.97
C LEU A 315 8.83 -6.85 5.00
N GLN A 316 9.20 -6.96 3.73
CA GLN A 316 8.66 -6.13 2.64
C GLN A 316 7.48 -6.81 1.93
N MET A 317 7.14 -8.04 2.29
CA MET A 317 6.11 -8.87 1.68
C MET A 317 5.11 -9.36 2.74
N GLY A 318 3.89 -9.68 2.30
CA GLY A 318 2.86 -10.26 3.15
C GLY A 318 3.09 -11.74 3.47
N ILE A 319 2.26 -12.29 4.35
CA ILE A 319 2.39 -13.69 4.81
C ILE A 319 2.30 -14.72 3.68
N ALA A 320 1.50 -14.47 2.64
CA ALA A 320 1.35 -15.40 1.51
C ALA A 320 2.51 -15.37 0.52
N ASP A 321 3.22 -14.25 0.43
CA ASP A 321 4.26 -14.03 -0.59
C ASP A 321 5.66 -14.28 -0.05
N TYR A 322 5.89 -13.95 1.22
CA TYR A 322 7.20 -14.09 1.82
C TYR A 322 7.58 -15.57 2.03
N ARG A 323 8.74 -15.97 1.50
CA ARG A 323 9.28 -17.33 1.63
C ARG A 323 10.54 -17.31 2.49
N PRO A 324 10.49 -17.79 3.75
CA PRO A 324 11.64 -17.76 4.64
C PRO A 324 12.74 -18.74 4.21
N GLN A 325 13.98 -18.47 4.64
CA GLN A 325 15.12 -19.37 4.48
C GLN A 325 15.17 -20.44 5.58
N ASP A 326 15.95 -21.49 5.36
CA ASP A 326 16.20 -22.51 6.39
C ASP A 326 16.97 -21.91 7.57
N GLY A 327 16.53 -22.21 8.80
CA GLY A 327 17.07 -21.66 10.03
C GLY A 327 16.68 -20.21 10.32
N GLU A 328 15.87 -19.57 9.47
CA GLU A 328 15.43 -18.20 9.69
C GLU A 328 14.50 -18.07 10.90
N THR A 329 14.61 -16.95 11.62
CA THR A 329 13.71 -16.61 12.73
C THR A 329 12.72 -15.54 12.29
N LEU A 330 11.45 -15.92 12.21
CA LEU A 330 10.33 -15.03 11.90
C LEU A 330 9.65 -14.58 13.19
N ILE A 331 9.40 -13.28 13.29
CA ILE A 331 8.81 -12.67 14.47
C ILE A 331 7.51 -11.98 14.06
N LEU A 332 6.41 -12.41 14.68
CA LEU A 332 5.11 -11.73 14.62
C LEU A 332 4.99 -10.85 15.86
N ARG A 333 5.11 -9.54 15.70
CA ARG A 333 5.05 -8.60 16.81
C ARG A 333 3.76 -7.81 16.76
N LEU A 334 3.00 -7.80 17.86
CA LEU A 334 1.87 -6.89 17.99
C LEU A 334 2.42 -5.48 18.28
N SER A 335 2.36 -4.60 17.29
CA SER A 335 2.92 -3.25 17.32
C SER A 335 1.80 -2.21 17.29
N GLU A 336 2.05 -1.04 17.87
CA GLU A 336 1.17 0.14 17.77
C GLU A 336 1.74 1.17 16.80
N TRP A 337 0.88 1.99 16.17
CA TRP A 337 1.29 3.08 15.27
C TRP A 337 0.51 4.36 15.51
#